data_AF-A0A4Y6KLM9-F1
#
_entry.id   AF-A0A4Y6KLM9-F1
#
_cell.length_a   1.000
_cell.length_b   1.000
_cell.length_c   1.000
_cell.angle_alpha   90.00
_cell.angle_beta   90.00
_cell.angle_gamma   90.00
#
_symmetry.space_group_name_H-M   'P 1'
#
loop_
_entity.id
_entity.type
_entity.pdbx_description
1 polymer ?
#
loop_
_entity_poly.entity_id
_entity_poly.type
_entity_poly.pdbx_seq_one_letter_code
_entity_poly.pdbx_strand_id
1 'polypeptide(L)' 'MIPDALPCPFCGGAATVEDEPWVFGVRIARGLCLDCGAHGKEVQFRPGPDDGARDEAHYAAACAWNTRA' A
#
# COMPACT_ATOMS: atom_id res chain seq x y z
N MET A 1 -2.69 7.95 11.70
CA MET A 1 -1.25 7.67 11.48
C MET A 1 -1.15 6.21 11.10
N ILE A 2 -0.69 5.89 9.89
CA ILE A 2 -0.48 4.51 9.43
C ILE A 2 0.84 4.03 10.05
N PRO A 3 0.94 2.80 10.59
CA PRO A 3 2.21 2.28 11.10
C PRO A 3 3.25 2.18 9.97
N ASP A 4 4.50 2.59 10.24
CA ASP A 4 5.59 2.53 9.24
C ASP A 4 5.92 1.09 8.80
N ALA A 5 5.60 0.10 9.65
CA ALA A 5 5.77 -1.31 9.37
C ALA A 5 4.49 -2.09 9.72
N LEU A 6 3.98 -2.82 8.73
CA LEU A 6 2.88 -3.77 8.87
C LEU A 6 3.45 -5.19 8.96
N PRO A 7 2.90 -6.10 9.78
CA PRO A 7 3.29 -7.51 9.72
C PRO A 7 2.82 -8.13 8.41
N CYS A 8 3.66 -8.94 7.78
CA CYS A 8 3.29 -9.72 6.60
C CYS A 8 2.31 -10.84 7.00
N PRO A 9 1.13 -10.95 6.37
CA PRO A 9 0.16 -12.00 6.70
C PRO A 9 0.62 -13.40 6.27
N PHE A 10 1.67 -13.51 5.44
CA PHE A 10 2.19 -14.78 4.92
C PHE A 10 3.38 -15.31 5.71
N CYS A 11 4.43 -14.52 5.87
CA CYS A 11 5.68 -14.94 6.53
C CYS A 11 5.87 -14.35 7.93
N GLY A 12 5.01 -13.42 8.38
CA GLY A 12 5.17 -12.69 9.64
C GLY A 12 6.29 -11.63 9.63
N GLY A 13 6.99 -11.47 8.50
CA GLY A 13 8.06 -10.50 8.30
C GLY A 13 7.57 -9.05 8.20
N ALA A 14 8.50 -8.13 7.93
CA ALA A 14 8.18 -6.72 7.79
C ALA A 14 7.56 -6.41 6.42
N ALA A 15 6.50 -5.62 6.42
CA ALA A 15 5.87 -5.10 5.21
C ALA A 15 5.69 -3.58 5.28
N THR A 16 5.71 -2.95 4.12
CA THR A 16 5.52 -1.52 3.94
C THR A 16 4.44 -1.26 2.88
N VAL A 17 3.94 -0.03 2.80
CA VAL A 17 3.05 0.40 1.71
C VAL A 17 3.87 1.24 0.76
N GLU A 18 3.99 0.76 -0.48
CA GLU A 18 4.72 1.44 -1.54
C GLU A 18 3.76 2.18 -2.48
N ASP A 19 4.27 3.27 -3.06
CA ASP A 19 3.61 4.06 -4.09
C ASP A 19 4.39 3.86 -5.40
N GLU A 20 3.78 3.18 -6.37
CA GLU A 20 4.38 2.94 -7.67
C GLU A 20 4.28 4.16 -8.60
N PRO A 21 5.27 4.34 -9.51
CA PRO A 21 5.32 5.50 -10.38
C PRO A 21 4.12 5.59 -11.33
N TRP A 22 3.87 6.83 -11.76
CA TRP A 22 2.74 7.24 -12.57
C TRP A 22 2.64 6.48 -13.90
N VAL A 23 1.57 5.70 -14.08
CA VAL A 23 1.26 5.04 -15.36
C VAL A 23 -0.12 5.49 -15.84
N PHE A 24 -0.18 6.12 -17.02
CA PHE A 24 -1.42 6.58 -17.68
C PHE A 24 -2.39 7.47 -16.85
N GLY A 25 -1.89 8.27 -15.90
CA GLY A 25 -2.76 9.17 -15.11
C GLY A 25 -3.26 8.57 -13.79
N VAL A 26 -2.75 7.40 -13.40
CA VAL A 26 -3.11 6.70 -12.17
C VAL A 26 -1.84 6.34 -11.41
N ARG A 27 -1.91 6.45 -10.08
CA ARG A 27 -0.90 5.95 -9.14
C ARG A 27 -1.45 4.75 -8.38
N ILE A 28 -0.56 3.87 -7.95
CA ILE A 28 -0.92 2.63 -7.25
C ILE A 28 -0.24 2.65 -5.89
N ALA A 29 -1.04 2.53 -4.83
CA ALA A 29 -0.57 2.18 -3.50
C ALA A 29 -0.79 0.68 -3.26
N ARG A 30 0.22 -0.04 -2.78
CA ARG A 30 0.08 -1.46 -2.41
C ARG A 30 0.99 -1.84 -1.25
N GLY A 31 0.59 -2.86 -0.50
CA GLY A 31 1.48 -3.49 0.49
C GLY A 31 2.55 -4.34 -0.18
N LEU A 32 3.78 -4.30 0.33
CA LEU A 32 4.91 -5.14 -0.06
C LEU A 32 5.57 -5.71 1.19
N CYS A 33 5.78 -7.03 1.23
CA CYS A 33 6.67 -7.62 2.23
C CYS A 33 8.13 -7.55 1.78
N LEU A 34 9.00 -6.99 2.62
CA LEU A 34 10.42 -6.83 2.35
C LEU A 34 11.21 -8.15 2.49
N ASP A 35 10.63 -9.14 3.18
CA ASP A 35 11.29 -10.43 3.44
C ASP A 35 10.91 -11.50 2.40
N CYS A 36 9.62 -11.68 2.12
CA CYS A 36 9.14 -12.72 1.21
C CYS A 36 8.71 -12.22 -0.17
N GLY A 37 8.69 -10.89 -0.38
CA GLY A 37 8.25 -10.30 -1.65
C GLY A 37 6.77 -10.52 -1.97
N ALA A 38 5.92 -10.79 -0.97
CA ALA A 38 4.48 -10.86 -1.17
C ALA A 38 3.90 -9.48 -1.49
N HIS A 39 2.99 -9.41 -2.46
CA HIS A 39 2.35 -8.17 -2.90
C HIS A 39 0.87 -8.14 -2.49
N GLY A 40 0.44 -6.97 -2.06
CA GLY A 40 -0.92 -6.73 -1.59
C GLY A 40 -1.86 -6.36 -2.73
N LYS A 41 -3.12 -6.14 -2.38
CA LYS A 41 -4.09 -5.58 -3.33
C LYS A 41 -3.68 -4.16 -3.74
N GLU A 42 -3.75 -3.89 -5.04
CA GLU A 42 -3.49 -2.58 -5.60
C GLU A 42 -4.65 -1.62 -5.34
N VAL A 43 -4.33 -0.44 -4.81
CA VAL A 43 -5.27 0.67 -4.62
C VAL A 43 -4.88 1.79 -5.57
N GLN A 44 -5.75 2.04 -6.54
CA GLN A 44 -5.54 3.08 -7.53
C GLN A 44 -6.05 4.42 -7.01
N PHE A 45 -5.27 5.48 -7.22
CA PHE A 45 -5.68 6.85 -6.93
C PHE A 45 -5.19 7.81 -8.01
N ARG A 46 -5.89 8.94 -8.13
CA ARG A 46 -5.44 10.06 -8.96
C ARG A 46 -4.83 11.11 -8.04
N PRO A 47 -3.53 11.41 -8.16
CA PRO A 47 -2.94 12.49 -7.37
C PRO A 47 -3.57 13.82 -7.77
N GLY A 48 -4.11 14.51 -6.77
CA GLY A 48 -4.62 15.87 -6.89
C GLY A 48 -3.55 16.90 -6.53
N PRO A 49 -3.91 18.19 -6.49
CA PRO A 49 -3.05 19.24 -5.93
C PRO A 49 -2.83 19.08 -4.42
N ASP A 50 -3.63 18.25 -3.74
CA ASP A 50 -3.50 17.88 -2.35
C ASP A 50 -3.01 16.43 -2.18
N ASP A 51 -2.26 16.20 -1.11
CA ASP A 51 -1.77 14.88 -0.72
C ASP A 51 -2.89 13.97 -0.16
N GLY A 52 -4.12 14.48 -0.01
CA GLY A 52 -5.23 13.75 0.62
C GLY A 52 -5.57 12.43 -0.09
N ALA A 53 -5.59 12.42 -1.42
CA ALA A 53 -5.85 11.21 -2.20
C ALA A 53 -4.74 10.15 -2.04
N ARG A 54 -3.48 10.58 -1.82
CA ARG A 54 -2.35 9.67 -1.55
C ARG A 54 -2.51 9.04 -0.18
N ASP A 55 -2.78 9.85 0.84
CA ASP A 55 -2.87 9.38 2.22
C ASP A 55 -4.07 8.43 2.40
N GLU A 56 -5.19 8.70 1.74
CA GLU A 56 -6.36 7.80 1.70
C GLU A 56 -6.03 6.47 0.99
N ALA A 57 -5.30 6.53 -0.13
CA ALA A 57 -4.86 5.32 -0.84
C ALA A 57 -3.89 4.47 -0.01
N HIS A 58 -2.94 5.10 0.70
CA HIS A 58 -2.02 4.42 1.60
C HIS A 58 -2.78 3.74 2.75
N TYR A 59 -3.77 4.43 3.32
CA TYR A 59 -4.61 3.88 4.38
C TYR A 59 -5.40 2.68 3.88
N ALA A 60 -6.04 2.80 2.72
CA ALA A 60 -6.79 1.71 2.10
C ALA A 60 -5.90 0.50 1.78
N ALA A 61 -4.68 0.72 1.27
CA ALA A 61 -3.71 -0.35 1.01
C ALA A 61 -3.26 -1.05 2.30
N ALA A 62 -3.01 -0.29 3.38
CA ALA A 62 -2.67 -0.84 4.70
C ALA A 62 -3.83 -1.65 5.32
N CYS A 63 -5.08 -1.19 5.15
CA CYS A 63 -6.26 -1.94 5.56
C CYS A 63 -6.41 -3.23 4.76
N ALA A 64 -6.26 -3.16 3.44
CA ALA A 64 -6.35 -4.33 2.55
C ALA A 64 -5.28 -5.39 2.87
N TRP A 65 -4.09 -4.95 3.29
CA TRP A 65 -3.01 -5.84 3.71
C TRP A 65 -3.31 -6.61 5.02
N ASN A 66 -4.05 -5.99 5.95
CA ASN A 66 -4.42 -6.60 7.23
C ASN A 66 -5.69 -7.46 7.15
N THR A 67 -6.56 -7.24 6.17
CA THR A 67 -7.68 -8.15 5.90
C THR A 67 -7.13 -9.43 5.28
N ARG A 68 -7.10 -10.53 6.04
CA ARG A 68 -6.94 -11.89 5.50
C ARG A 68 -7.99 -12.10 4.40
N ALA A 69 -7.56 -12.01 3.14
CA ALA A 69 -8.29 -12.55 2.01
C ALA A 69 -8.07 -14.07 1.95
#